data_AF-A0A929PJ86-F1
#
_entry.id   AF-A0A929PJ86-F1
#
_cell.length_a   1.000
_cell.length_b   1.000
_cell.length_c   1.000
_cell.angle_alpha   90.00
_cell.angle_beta   90.00
_cell.angle_gamma   90.00
#
_symmetry.space_group_name_H-M   'P 1'
#
loop_
_entity.id
_entity.type
_entity.pdbx_description
1 polymer ?
#
loop_
_entity_poly.entity_id
_entity_poly.type
_entity_poly.pdbx_seq_one_letter_code
_entity_poly.pdbx_strand_id
1 'polypeptide(L)'
;MANEFKFRALTNEDWKDIEDKDLTAEGGLRLKKDKGDGCYISKSLDSGKEGCRWHRIVLDADVPENSTITVFFYSSDKEEAAKSWYGTLVFKKVNDDFKNPKDALVQTPPGRYISLKIDFHSEGRESPVLRQVKIYYPRLSYLRYLPAVYQEESASK
;
A
#
# COMPACT_ATOMS: atom_id res chain seq x y z
N MET A 1 -10.88 -17.93 19.92
CA MET A 1 -9.85 -16.87 19.93
C MET A 1 -10.03 -16.07 18.66
N ALA A 2 -10.57 -14.84 18.76
CA ALA A 2 -10.81 -13.99 17.60
C ALA A 2 -9.46 -13.59 16.98
N ASN A 3 -9.27 -13.86 15.69
CA ASN A 3 -8.11 -13.33 14.97
C ASN A 3 -8.26 -11.81 14.86
N GLU A 4 -7.56 -11.06 15.70
CA GLU A 4 -7.43 -9.61 15.54
C GLU A 4 -6.62 -9.32 14.27
N PHE A 5 -7.26 -8.69 13.28
CA PHE A 5 -6.55 -8.07 12.17
C PHE A 5 -5.66 -6.96 12.72
N LYS A 6 -4.34 -7.10 12.60
CA LYS A 6 -3.40 -6.02 12.91
C LYS A 6 -3.18 -5.18 11.66
N PHE A 7 -2.88 -3.90 11.85
CA PHE A 7 -2.47 -3.03 10.77
C PHE A 7 -1.35 -2.09 11.21
N ARG A 8 -0.53 -1.69 10.25
CA ARG A 8 0.32 -0.50 10.36
C ARG A 8 -0.31 0.61 9.54
N ALA A 9 -0.12 1.84 9.97
CA ALA A 9 -0.60 3.00 9.26
C ALA A 9 0.52 3.99 9.02
N LEU A 10 0.52 4.61 7.83
CA LEU A 10 1.21 5.85 7.57
C LEU A 10 0.16 6.96 7.54
N THR A 11 0.46 8.08 8.16
CA THR A 11 -0.46 9.20 8.38
C THR A 11 0.27 10.53 8.17
N ASN A 12 -0.43 11.64 8.37
CA ASN A 12 0.19 12.96 8.34
C ASN A 12 1.41 13.10 9.25
N GLU A 13 1.48 12.37 10.36
CA GLU A 13 2.66 12.38 11.23
C GLU A 13 3.92 11.78 10.59
N ASP A 14 3.77 10.87 9.62
CA ASP A 14 4.89 10.18 8.96
C ASP A 14 5.55 11.01 7.86
N TRP A 15 4.84 12.04 7.36
CA TRP A 15 5.32 12.93 6.31
C TRP A 15 5.20 14.41 6.65
N LYS A 16 4.83 14.80 7.89
CA LYS A 16 4.71 16.21 8.30
C LYS A 16 5.99 17.02 8.08
N ASP A 17 7.16 16.40 8.25
CA ASP A 17 8.47 17.02 8.13
C ASP A 17 9.14 16.68 6.79
N ILE A 18 8.34 16.39 5.74
CA ILE A 18 8.89 16.03 4.43
C ILE A 18 9.59 17.22 3.78
N GLU A 19 10.90 17.09 3.57
CA GLU A 19 11.70 18.04 2.79
C GLU A 19 11.95 17.46 1.40
N ASP A 20 10.92 17.50 0.55
CA ASP A 20 10.99 17.03 -0.83
C ASP A 20 10.81 18.20 -1.82
N LYS A 21 11.39 18.10 -3.01
CA LYS A 21 11.30 19.15 -4.05
C LYS A 21 9.95 19.16 -4.78
N ASP A 22 9.26 18.02 -4.81
CA ASP A 22 8.03 17.79 -5.57
C ASP A 22 6.81 17.52 -4.66
N LEU A 23 7.01 17.11 -3.40
CA LEU A 23 5.94 16.80 -2.46
C LEU A 23 5.79 17.79 -1.29
N THR A 24 4.57 17.88 -0.76
CA THR A 24 4.21 18.63 0.46
C THR A 24 3.21 17.84 1.31
N ALA A 25 3.14 18.15 2.60
CA ALA A 25 2.28 17.49 3.59
C ALA A 25 1.01 18.29 3.96
N GLU A 26 0.69 19.34 3.20
CA GLU A 26 -0.45 20.21 3.47
C GLU A 26 -1.79 19.48 3.27
N GLY A 27 -2.48 19.17 4.37
CA GLY A 27 -3.76 18.45 4.35
C GLY A 27 -3.67 16.97 3.96
N GLY A 28 -2.44 16.46 3.81
CA GLY A 28 -2.13 15.16 3.23
C GLY A 28 -0.84 15.22 2.41
N LEU A 29 -0.25 14.07 2.14
CA LEU A 29 0.87 13.96 1.22
C LEU A 29 0.38 14.19 -0.21
N ARG A 30 0.93 15.20 -0.88
CA ARG A 30 0.50 15.60 -2.23
C ARG A 30 1.63 16.26 -3.01
N LEU A 31 1.43 16.41 -4.32
CA LEU A 31 2.31 17.21 -5.18
C LEU A 31 2.27 18.69 -4.80
N LYS A 32 3.42 19.36 -4.84
CA LYS A 32 3.52 20.82 -4.80
C LYS A 32 2.88 21.43 -6.06
N LYS A 33 2.57 22.71 -5.98
CA LYS A 33 2.05 23.47 -7.12
C LYS A 33 3.00 23.34 -8.32
N ASP A 34 2.43 23.17 -9.50
CA ASP A 34 3.13 23.05 -10.79
C ASP A 34 4.01 21.79 -10.95
N LYS A 35 3.82 20.78 -10.09
CA LYS A 35 4.48 19.48 -10.20
C LYS A 35 3.50 18.43 -10.74
N GLY A 36 3.94 17.71 -11.78
CA GLY A 36 3.19 16.61 -12.38
C GLY A 36 3.51 15.25 -11.78
N ASP A 37 4.69 15.09 -11.16
CA ASP A 37 5.16 13.82 -10.62
C ASP A 37 5.82 14.01 -9.26
N GLY A 38 5.75 12.99 -8.42
CA GLY A 38 6.39 12.98 -7.11
C GLY A 38 6.47 11.57 -6.53
N CYS A 39 7.47 11.32 -5.71
CA CYS A 39 7.72 9.99 -5.15
C CYS A 39 8.04 10.09 -3.66
N TYR A 40 7.30 9.34 -2.85
CA TYR A 40 7.56 9.20 -1.41
C TYR A 40 8.00 7.77 -1.09
N ILE A 41 9.05 7.62 -0.28
CA ILE A 41 9.48 6.34 0.25
C ILE A 41 9.26 6.34 1.76
N SER A 42 8.48 5.37 2.26
CA SER A 42 8.20 5.23 3.68
C SER A 42 9.40 4.65 4.42
N LYS A 43 9.42 4.88 5.74
CA LYS A 43 10.20 4.04 6.65
C LYS A 43 9.69 2.59 6.59
N SER A 44 10.53 1.67 7.04
CA SER A 44 10.17 0.25 7.18
C SER A 44 9.12 0.08 8.27
N LEU A 45 8.00 -0.54 7.93
CA LEU A 45 6.93 -0.88 8.85
C LEU A 45 7.14 -2.28 9.41
N ASP A 46 7.31 -2.38 10.74
CA ASP A 46 7.59 -3.63 11.42
C ASP A 46 6.30 -4.37 11.84
N SER A 47 6.11 -5.58 11.33
CA SER A 47 5.04 -6.48 11.78
C SER A 47 5.32 -7.16 13.13
N GLY A 48 6.58 -7.21 13.56
CA GLY A 48 7.08 -7.94 14.71
C GLY A 48 7.14 -9.46 14.51
N LYS A 49 6.98 -9.96 13.28
CA LYS A 49 6.89 -11.39 12.95
C LYS A 49 7.81 -11.74 11.79
N GLU A 50 8.78 -12.62 12.01
CA GLU A 50 9.56 -13.21 10.92
C GLU A 50 8.64 -13.96 9.94
N GLY A 51 8.93 -13.86 8.65
CA GLY A 51 8.12 -14.46 7.59
C GLY A 51 6.69 -13.91 7.53
N CYS A 52 6.45 -12.66 7.97
CA CYS A 52 5.11 -12.08 7.95
C CYS A 52 4.56 -11.99 6.52
N ARG A 53 3.39 -12.57 6.30
CA ARG A 53 2.63 -12.37 5.06
C ARG A 53 1.77 -11.12 5.22
N TRP A 54 2.08 -10.08 4.48
CA TRP A 54 1.23 -8.90 4.38
C TRP A 54 -0.05 -9.22 3.59
N HIS A 55 -1.16 -8.58 3.94
CA HIS A 55 -2.49 -8.96 3.45
C HIS A 55 -3.00 -8.00 2.38
N ARG A 56 -3.37 -6.80 2.80
CA ARG A 56 -3.94 -5.79 1.92
C ARG A 56 -3.51 -4.40 2.38
N ILE A 57 -3.49 -3.48 1.44
CA ILE A 57 -3.30 -2.06 1.65
C ILE A 57 -4.63 -1.35 1.42
N VAL A 58 -4.90 -0.32 2.21
CA VAL A 58 -6.07 0.55 2.08
C VAL A 58 -5.59 1.99 2.12
N LEU A 59 -5.94 2.81 1.12
CA LEU A 59 -5.61 4.24 1.17
C LEU A 59 -6.84 5.09 1.46
N ASP A 60 -6.64 6.14 2.24
CA ASP A 60 -7.52 7.28 2.31
C ASP A 60 -6.91 8.40 1.46
N ALA A 61 -7.43 8.56 0.25
CA ALA A 61 -6.92 9.51 -0.72
C ALA A 61 -8.05 10.12 -1.56
N ASP A 62 -7.83 11.36 -1.98
CA ASP A 62 -8.59 12.01 -3.04
C ASP A 62 -7.73 12.02 -4.29
N VAL A 63 -8.25 11.46 -5.37
CA VAL A 63 -7.55 11.38 -6.65
C VAL A 63 -8.42 12.05 -7.71
N PRO A 64 -8.08 13.30 -8.10
CA PRO A 64 -8.77 14.01 -9.17
C PRO A 64 -8.71 13.29 -10.52
N GLU A 65 -9.47 13.78 -11.49
CA GLU A 65 -9.33 13.31 -12.88
C GLU A 65 -7.90 13.52 -13.40
N ASN A 66 -7.45 12.63 -14.28
CA ASN A 66 -6.10 12.66 -14.85
C ASN A 66 -4.98 12.62 -13.79
N SER A 67 -5.26 12.04 -12.62
CA SER A 67 -4.29 11.79 -11.56
C SER A 67 -4.24 10.30 -11.20
N THR A 68 -3.08 9.84 -10.74
CA THR A 68 -2.89 8.46 -10.27
C THR A 68 -2.03 8.41 -9.01
N ILE A 69 -2.30 7.41 -8.18
CA ILE A 69 -1.42 7.00 -7.08
C ILE A 69 -1.05 5.53 -7.30
N THR A 70 0.24 5.28 -7.51
CA THR A 70 0.78 3.93 -7.64
C THR A 70 1.57 3.61 -6.37
N VAL A 71 1.26 2.47 -5.75
CA VAL A 71 1.99 2.02 -4.56
C VAL A 71 2.81 0.81 -4.92
N PHE A 72 4.09 0.92 -4.63
CA PHE A 72 5.04 -0.17 -4.66
C PHE A 72 5.36 -0.61 -3.24
N PHE A 73 5.67 -1.89 -3.10
CA PHE A 73 5.99 -2.50 -1.83
C PHE A 73 7.24 -3.37 -1.95
N TYR A 74 7.97 -3.43 -0.85
CA TYR A 74 9.10 -4.32 -0.65
C TYR A 74 9.04 -4.90 0.75
N SER A 75 9.23 -6.20 0.91
CA SER A 75 9.27 -6.86 2.21
C SER A 75 10.53 -7.69 2.39
N SER A 76 11.03 -7.71 3.63
CA SER A 76 12.20 -8.49 4.05
C SER A 76 12.12 -8.81 5.54
N ASP A 77 12.77 -9.87 5.98
CA ASP A 77 12.93 -10.15 7.42
C ASP A 77 13.98 -9.26 8.09
N LYS A 78 14.79 -8.56 7.29
CA LYS A 78 15.76 -7.57 7.76
C LYS A 78 15.23 -6.17 7.47
N GLU A 79 15.52 -5.23 8.38
CA GLU A 79 15.28 -3.82 8.12
C GLU A 79 16.37 -3.32 7.17
N GLU A 80 16.11 -3.45 5.87
CA GLU A 80 17.05 -3.12 4.80
C GLU A 80 16.37 -2.31 3.70
N ALA A 81 17.18 -1.61 2.90
CA ALA A 81 16.68 -0.90 1.73
C ALA A 81 16.14 -1.88 0.69
N ALA A 82 15.11 -1.44 -0.04
CA ALA A 82 14.48 -2.26 -1.07
C ALA A 82 15.46 -2.64 -2.19
N LYS A 83 15.61 -3.94 -2.41
CA LYS A 83 16.39 -4.49 -3.54
C LYS A 83 15.60 -4.49 -4.84
N SER A 84 14.28 -4.62 -4.74
CA SER A 84 13.34 -4.59 -5.85
C SER A 84 11.97 -4.17 -5.34
N TRP A 85 11.28 -3.35 -6.12
CA TRP A 85 9.95 -2.85 -5.79
C TRP A 85 8.90 -3.59 -6.62
N TYR A 86 7.85 -4.11 -5.96
CA TYR A 86 6.68 -4.69 -6.63
C TYR A 86 5.58 -3.64 -6.68
N GLY A 87 4.98 -3.37 -7.84
CA GLY A 87 4.02 -2.26 -8.04
C GLY A 87 2.57 -2.70 -8.19
N THR A 88 1.64 -1.89 -7.68
CA THR A 88 0.23 -1.95 -8.04
C THR A 88 -0.36 -0.55 -8.18
N LEU A 89 -1.19 -0.33 -9.20
CA LEU A 89 -1.99 0.88 -9.30
C LEU A 89 -3.14 0.76 -8.30
N VAL A 90 -3.10 1.52 -7.21
CA VAL A 90 -4.14 1.45 -6.18
C VAL A 90 -5.30 2.38 -6.55
N PHE A 91 -5.00 3.60 -7.03
CA PHE A 91 -6.02 4.57 -7.39
C PHE A 91 -5.77 5.23 -8.73
N LYS A 92 -6.84 5.26 -9.52
CA LYS A 92 -7.02 6.14 -10.67
C LYS A 92 -8.51 6.42 -10.77
N LYS A 93 -8.90 7.69 -10.81
CA LYS A 93 -10.30 8.05 -11.08
C LYS A 93 -10.56 7.80 -12.56
N VAL A 94 -11.31 6.74 -12.87
CA VAL A 94 -11.86 6.44 -14.20
C VAL A 94 -13.36 6.39 -14.01
N ASN A 95 -14.12 7.21 -14.75
CA ASN A 95 -15.60 7.30 -14.82
C ASN A 95 -16.35 6.58 -13.69
N ASP A 96 -16.95 7.34 -12.76
CA ASP A 96 -17.65 7.07 -11.47
C ASP A 96 -18.16 5.66 -11.04
N ASP A 97 -18.03 4.59 -11.84
CA ASP A 97 -18.60 3.26 -11.60
C ASP A 97 -17.74 2.31 -10.73
N PHE A 98 -16.51 2.68 -10.35
CA PHE A 98 -15.68 1.80 -9.50
C PHE A 98 -16.07 1.88 -8.02
N LYS A 99 -16.81 0.88 -7.54
CA LYS A 99 -17.32 0.79 -6.16
C LYS A 99 -16.30 0.53 -5.06
N ASN A 100 -15.02 0.26 -5.36
CA ASN A 100 -13.96 0.38 -4.35
C ASN A 100 -12.54 0.39 -4.97
N PRO A 101 -11.96 1.56 -5.30
CA PRO A 101 -10.53 1.66 -5.61
C PRO A 101 -9.65 1.75 -4.36
N LYS A 102 -10.23 1.60 -3.15
CA LYS A 102 -9.52 1.91 -1.91
C LYS A 102 -8.65 0.80 -1.34
N ASP A 103 -8.81 -0.44 -1.78
CA ASP A 103 -8.07 -1.57 -1.25
C ASP A 103 -7.44 -2.47 -2.32
N ALA A 104 -6.20 -2.87 -2.08
CA ALA A 104 -5.44 -3.74 -2.98
C ALA A 104 -4.72 -4.83 -2.19
N LEU A 105 -4.53 -6.00 -2.80
CA LEU A 105 -3.76 -7.09 -2.20
C LEU A 105 -2.27 -6.76 -2.22
N VAL A 106 -1.58 -7.05 -1.12
CA VAL A 106 -0.12 -6.95 -1.08
C VAL A 106 0.45 -8.27 -1.57
N GLN A 107 1.15 -8.23 -2.70
CA GLN A 107 1.74 -9.39 -3.37
C GLN A 107 3.26 -9.32 -3.31
N THR A 108 3.82 -9.56 -2.13
CA THR A 108 5.26 -9.61 -1.92
C THR A 108 5.66 -10.92 -1.23
N PRO A 109 6.94 -11.32 -1.29
CA PRO A 109 7.46 -12.41 -0.47
C PRO A 109 7.19 -12.16 1.02
N PRO A 110 7.00 -13.21 1.84
CA PRO A 110 6.87 -13.03 3.29
C PRO A 110 8.10 -12.32 3.87
N GLY A 111 7.89 -11.42 4.84
CA GLY A 111 8.97 -10.69 5.50
C GLY A 111 8.46 -9.82 6.64
N ARG A 112 9.23 -9.76 7.73
CA ARG A 112 8.92 -8.98 8.94
C ARG A 112 8.63 -7.50 8.68
N TYR A 113 9.45 -6.88 7.85
CA TYR A 113 9.33 -5.47 7.50
C TYR A 113 8.68 -5.32 6.13
N ILE A 114 7.92 -4.23 5.95
CA ILE A 114 7.48 -3.77 4.64
C ILE A 114 7.77 -2.27 4.49
N SER A 115 8.31 -1.88 3.35
CA SER A 115 8.50 -0.48 2.97
C SER A 115 7.63 -0.19 1.76
N LEU A 116 7.17 1.05 1.65
CA LEU A 116 6.36 1.53 0.55
C LEU A 116 7.09 2.58 -0.25
N LYS A 117 6.88 2.54 -1.57
CA LYS A 117 7.19 3.65 -2.47
C LYS A 117 5.87 4.07 -3.10
N ILE A 118 5.54 5.35 -2.98
CA ILE A 118 4.26 5.91 -3.41
C ILE A 118 4.57 6.93 -4.47
N ASP A 119 4.21 6.60 -5.71
CA ASP A 119 4.34 7.49 -6.84
C ASP A 119 3.01 8.22 -7.07
N PHE A 120 3.11 9.53 -7.17
CA PHE A 120 2.02 10.44 -7.51
C PHE A 120 2.25 10.94 -8.92
N HIS A 121 1.19 10.95 -9.71
CA HIS A 121 1.19 11.54 -11.04
C HIS A 121 -0.09 12.36 -11.24
N SER A 122 0.01 13.55 -11.82
CA SER A 122 -1.10 14.42 -12.20
C SER A 122 -0.78 15.19 -13.47
N GLU A 123 -1.67 15.13 -14.45
CA GLU A 123 -1.66 15.98 -15.64
C GLU A 123 -2.65 17.15 -15.52
N GLY A 124 -3.36 17.26 -14.39
CA GLY A 124 -4.44 18.21 -14.15
C GLY A 124 -4.04 19.44 -13.34
N ARG A 125 -5.01 20.35 -13.14
CA ARG A 125 -4.85 21.51 -12.24
C ARG A 125 -4.91 21.13 -10.76
N GLU A 126 -5.52 20.00 -10.45
CA GLU A 126 -5.63 19.47 -9.10
C GLU A 126 -4.65 18.33 -8.88
N SER A 127 -4.11 18.22 -7.67
CA SER A 127 -3.15 17.18 -7.31
C SER A 127 -3.83 16.10 -6.47
N PRO A 128 -3.44 14.82 -6.63
CA PRO A 128 -3.85 13.77 -5.72
C PRO A 128 -3.36 14.07 -4.29
N VAL A 129 -4.21 13.78 -3.30
CA VAL A 129 -3.92 13.96 -1.88
C VAL A 129 -4.07 12.64 -1.15
N LEU A 130 -3.01 12.18 -0.51
CA LEU A 130 -2.99 10.98 0.31
C LEU A 130 -2.98 11.34 1.80
N ARG A 131 -4.01 10.95 2.55
CA ARG A 131 -4.15 11.25 3.99
C ARG A 131 -3.69 10.12 4.89
N GLN A 132 -3.91 8.89 4.44
CA GLN A 132 -3.57 7.72 5.22
C GLN A 132 -3.33 6.51 4.32
N VAL A 133 -2.37 5.69 4.74
CA VAL A 133 -2.15 4.34 4.24
C VAL A 133 -2.34 3.37 5.39
N LYS A 134 -3.14 2.32 5.22
CA LYS A 134 -3.27 1.22 6.19
C LYS A 134 -2.84 -0.09 5.54
N ILE A 135 -1.92 -0.81 6.15
CA ILE A 135 -1.47 -2.11 5.67
C ILE A 135 -1.78 -3.17 6.72
N TYR A 136 -2.58 -4.16 6.33
CA TYR A 136 -3.07 -5.23 7.19
C TYR A 136 -2.16 -6.45 7.18
N TYR A 137 -2.03 -7.11 8.33
CA TYR A 137 -1.23 -8.32 8.51
C TYR A 137 -1.67 -9.10 9.78
N PRO A 138 -1.32 -10.39 9.92
CA PRO A 138 -0.85 -11.27 8.85
C PRO A 138 -2.01 -11.68 7.92
N ARG A 139 -1.69 -12.03 6.67
CA ARG A 139 -2.64 -12.66 5.74
C ARG A 139 -3.03 -14.02 6.30
N LEU A 140 -4.31 -14.15 6.66
CA LEU A 140 -4.89 -15.41 7.09
C LEU A 140 -5.23 -16.23 5.85
N SER A 141 -4.55 -17.35 5.63
CA SER A 141 -5.03 -18.34 4.68
C SER A 141 -6.16 -19.15 5.33
N TYR A 142 -7.39 -18.94 4.86
CA TYR A 142 -8.55 -19.74 5.27
C TYR A 142 -8.41 -21.24 4.94
N LEU A 143 -7.42 -21.63 4.12
CA LEU A 143 -7.15 -23.02 3.73
C LEU A 143 -6.81 -23.95 4.91
N ARG A 144 -6.38 -23.43 6.07
CA ARG A 144 -6.17 -24.26 7.28
C ARG A 144 -7.46 -24.55 8.06
N TYR A 145 -8.59 -23.95 7.65
CA TYR A 145 -9.89 -24.08 8.32
C TYR A 145 -10.94 -24.75 7.43
N LEU A 146 -10.58 -25.16 6.21
CA LEU A 146 -11.42 -26.06 5.46
C LEU A 146 -11.38 -27.43 6.14
N PRO A 147 -12.53 -28.02 6.51
CA PRO A 147 -12.59 -29.41 6.94
C PRO A 147 -11.84 -30.28 5.92
N ALA A 148 -11.20 -31.37 6.37
CA ALA A 148 -10.40 -32.27 5.52
C ALA A 148 -11.13 -32.73 4.23
N VAL A 149 -12.46 -32.64 4.22
CA VAL A 149 -13.37 -32.92 3.10
C VAL A 149 -13.13 -32.02 1.86
N TYR A 150 -12.49 -30.86 1.99
CA TYR A 150 -12.24 -29.93 0.87
C TYR A 150 -10.76 -29.84 0.44
N GLN A 151 -9.89 -30.72 0.93
CA GLN A 151 -8.54 -30.91 0.38
C GLN A 151 -8.61 -31.78 -0.89
N GLU A 152 -9.39 -31.40 -1.88
CA GLU A 152 -9.41 -32.11 -3.17
C GLU A 152 -8.17 -31.74 -3.99
N GLU A 153 -7.17 -32.62 -3.86
CA GLU A 153 -6.31 -33.17 -4.91
C GLU A 153 -6.25 -32.37 -6.23
N SER A 154 -5.43 -31.32 -6.26
CA SER A 154 -4.94 -30.77 -7.53
C SER A 154 -3.78 -31.62 -8.08
N ALA A 155 -4.03 -32.90 -8.33
CA ALA A 155 -3.23 -33.70 -9.23
C ALA A 155 -3.85 -33.58 -10.63
N SER A 156 -3.56 -32.47 -11.33
CA SER A 156 -3.83 -32.39 -12.77
C SER A 156 -2.89 -33.36 -13.48
N LYS A 157 -3.48 -34.39 -14.10
CA LYS A 157 -2.90 -35.11 -15.24
C LYS A 157 -2.82 -34.21 -16.47
#